data_AF-A0A4R7YV38-F1
#
_entry.id   AF-A0A4R7YV38-F1
#
_cell.length_a   1.000
_cell.length_b   1.000
_cell.length_c   1.000
_cell.angle_alpha   90.00
_cell.angle_beta   90.00
_cell.angle_gamma   90.00
#
_symmetry.space_group_name_H-M   'P 1'
#
loop_
_entity.id
_entity.type
_entity.pdbx_description
1 polymer ?
#
loop_
_entity_poly.entity_id
_entity_poly.type
_entity_poly.pdbx_seq_one_letter_code
_entity_poly.pdbx_strand_id
1 'polypeptide(L)'
;MKKTIIPFFILFILIFSFSVYALDDSTLYNVYNFRVNADFEIDMGSRFNNMIWVPASSLGKPEINKVDIYDLKNDIKMAQKEIDNVYEALMFVNLFFDSSSGNLKVRSKNIEWEFSEPIELVFETKTGNCAGMSNLVDYLLEGDYEEEGLMWRHMNKNAKRNGGHIINYVKHNGRYYFFDVLSVTKSNDSYPVENGSMREQGRVDWADPVIMAKPEEYMKFINSAADFSLFAMIKNIDYSIGKGADKFYLPHHLDNSNTKIYVTKTNKWDIKKAEINLPVPQEYKGYNQYSEYKDESSDKDFKINTLDF
;
A
#
# COMPACT_ATOMS: atom_id res chain seq x y z
N MET A 1 13.76 -22.85 -73.36
CA MET A 1 14.37 -23.52 -72.19
C MET A 1 13.57 -23.16 -70.95
N LYS A 2 12.97 -24.16 -70.30
CA LYS A 2 12.24 -24.03 -69.03
C LYS A 2 13.24 -23.62 -67.93
N LYS A 3 12.99 -22.54 -67.19
CA LYS A 3 13.70 -22.25 -65.93
C LYS A 3 12.77 -22.57 -64.77
N THR A 4 13.25 -23.50 -63.97
CA THR A 4 12.65 -24.03 -62.75
C THR A 4 12.82 -23.03 -61.60
N ILE A 5 11.81 -23.06 -60.73
CA ILE A 5 11.53 -22.29 -59.50
C ILE A 5 12.58 -22.49 -58.40
N ILE A 6 12.83 -21.47 -57.58
CA ILE A 6 13.00 -21.60 -56.11
C ILE A 6 12.39 -20.36 -55.44
N PRO A 7 11.37 -20.46 -54.56
CA PRO A 7 10.98 -19.36 -53.70
C PRO A 7 11.74 -19.48 -52.37
N PHE A 8 12.44 -18.41 -51.99
CA PHE A 8 13.03 -18.25 -50.67
C PHE A 8 11.91 -18.04 -49.64
N PHE A 9 11.56 -19.08 -48.88
CA PHE A 9 10.80 -18.93 -47.64
C PHE A 9 11.80 -18.56 -46.54
N ILE A 10 11.88 -17.28 -46.17
CA ILE A 10 12.56 -16.85 -44.95
C ILE A 10 11.56 -17.04 -43.80
N LEU A 11 11.75 -18.12 -43.04
CA LEU A 11 11.08 -18.36 -41.78
C LEU A 11 11.76 -17.50 -40.71
N PHE A 12 11.16 -16.36 -40.36
CA PHE A 12 11.55 -15.60 -39.17
C PHE A 12 11.01 -16.34 -37.94
N ILE A 13 11.86 -17.15 -37.31
CA ILE A 13 11.61 -17.60 -35.94
C ILE A 13 12.10 -16.48 -35.03
N LEU A 14 11.18 -15.61 -34.61
CA LEU A 14 11.40 -14.71 -33.46
C LEU A 14 11.34 -15.57 -32.20
N ILE A 15 12.49 -16.09 -31.79
CA ILE A 15 12.68 -16.61 -30.43
C ILE A 15 12.82 -15.38 -29.55
N PHE A 16 11.73 -14.94 -28.90
CA PHE A 16 11.85 -14.12 -27.70
C PHE A 16 12.40 -15.01 -26.59
N SER A 17 13.72 -15.15 -26.55
CA SER A 17 14.41 -15.57 -25.33
C SER A 17 14.29 -14.41 -24.35
N PHE A 18 13.30 -14.46 -23.46
CA PHE A 18 13.43 -13.78 -22.18
C PHE A 18 14.63 -14.43 -21.49
N SER A 19 15.81 -13.82 -21.66
CA SER A 19 16.95 -14.11 -20.82
C SER A 19 16.54 -13.71 -19.42
N VAL A 20 16.15 -14.70 -18.61
CA VAL A 20 16.21 -14.60 -17.16
C VAL A 20 17.69 -14.37 -16.86
N TYR A 21 18.09 -13.10 -16.74
CA TYR A 21 19.37 -12.76 -16.15
C TYR A 21 19.30 -13.27 -14.72
N ALA A 22 19.91 -14.42 -14.47
CA ALA A 22 20.21 -14.81 -13.11
C ALA A 22 21.07 -13.68 -12.52
N LEU A 23 20.57 -13.00 -11.50
CA LEU A 23 21.32 -11.97 -10.81
C LEU A 23 22.59 -12.64 -10.25
N ASP A 24 23.76 -12.21 -10.76
CA ASP A 24 25.06 -12.87 -10.55
C ASP A 24 25.42 -13.06 -9.06
N ASP A 25 24.84 -12.26 -8.16
CA ASP A 25 24.87 -12.46 -6.72
C ASP A 25 23.56 -12.04 -6.04
N SER A 26 22.68 -13.01 -5.77
CA SER A 26 21.42 -12.76 -5.05
C SER A 26 21.61 -12.13 -3.66
N THR A 27 22.80 -12.24 -3.05
CA THR A 27 23.06 -11.63 -1.74
C THR A 27 23.10 -10.11 -1.80
N LEU A 28 23.35 -9.51 -2.97
CA LEU A 28 23.30 -8.07 -3.17
C LEU A 28 21.86 -7.51 -3.19
N TYR A 29 20.86 -8.36 -3.40
CA TYR A 29 19.45 -7.97 -3.51
C TYR A 29 18.59 -8.50 -2.36
N ASN A 30 18.99 -9.62 -1.74
CA ASN A 30 18.27 -10.17 -0.61
C ASN A 30 18.46 -9.24 0.61
N VAL A 31 17.33 -8.82 1.17
CA VAL A 31 17.23 -8.03 2.41
C VAL A 31 16.24 -8.72 3.34
N TYR A 32 16.63 -8.86 4.61
CA TYR A 32 15.80 -9.48 5.64
C TYR A 32 15.22 -10.83 5.16
N ASN A 33 13.91 -10.89 4.93
CA ASN A 33 13.17 -12.07 4.52
C ASN A 33 12.76 -12.09 3.04
N PHE A 34 13.08 -11.02 2.29
CA PHE A 34 12.91 -10.97 0.84
C PHE A 34 13.91 -11.86 0.12
N ARG A 35 13.45 -12.51 -0.95
CA ARG A 35 14.29 -13.38 -1.78
C ARG A 35 14.08 -13.00 -3.23
N VAL A 36 15.08 -12.38 -3.84
CA VAL A 36 14.98 -11.87 -5.22
C VAL A 36 14.70 -12.97 -6.26
N ASN A 37 15.14 -14.19 -5.96
CA ASN A 37 14.92 -15.38 -6.79
C ASN A 37 13.72 -16.22 -6.33
N ALA A 38 12.93 -15.75 -5.37
CA ALA A 38 11.68 -16.44 -5.04
C ALA A 38 10.73 -16.40 -6.23
N ASP A 39 10.11 -17.55 -6.48
CA ASP A 39 9.15 -17.78 -7.55
C ASP A 39 8.14 -18.79 -7.03
N PHE A 40 7.04 -18.27 -6.47
CA PHE A 40 5.95 -19.09 -5.96
C PHE A 40 4.63 -18.33 -6.01
N GLU A 41 3.55 -19.10 -6.15
CA GLU A 41 2.19 -18.66 -5.89
C GLU A 41 1.58 -19.66 -4.89
N ILE A 42 1.33 -19.20 -3.67
CA ILE A 42 0.80 -20.06 -2.61
C ILE A 42 -0.65 -19.68 -2.34
N ASP A 43 -1.57 -20.57 -2.70
CA ASP A 43 -2.96 -20.47 -2.29
C ASP A 43 -3.04 -20.57 -0.77
N MET A 44 -3.50 -19.48 -0.13
CA MET A 44 -3.65 -19.40 1.32
C MET A 44 -4.82 -20.26 1.82
N GLY A 45 -5.65 -20.78 0.89
CA GLY A 45 -6.75 -21.70 1.14
C GLY A 45 -8.09 -21.01 1.26
N SER A 46 -9.17 -21.81 1.23
CA SER A 46 -10.55 -21.31 1.25
C SER A 46 -10.92 -20.49 2.50
N ARG A 47 -10.24 -20.74 3.63
CA ARG A 47 -10.37 -19.92 4.86
C ARG A 47 -9.94 -18.47 4.64
N PHE A 48 -9.10 -18.22 3.65
CA PHE A 48 -8.50 -16.94 3.31
C PHE A 48 -9.08 -16.39 2.00
N ASN A 49 -10.31 -16.76 1.63
CA ASN A 49 -11.02 -16.23 0.45
C ASN A 49 -10.25 -16.36 -0.89
N ASN A 50 -9.50 -17.45 -1.08
CA ASN A 50 -8.70 -17.71 -2.29
C ASN A 50 -7.63 -16.63 -2.58
N MET A 51 -7.12 -15.99 -1.53
CA MET A 51 -5.95 -15.13 -1.63
C MET A 51 -4.70 -15.96 -1.95
N ILE A 52 -3.81 -15.36 -2.73
CA ILE A 52 -2.56 -15.99 -3.14
C ILE A 52 -1.40 -15.16 -2.59
N TRP A 53 -0.55 -15.78 -1.78
CA TRP A 53 0.72 -15.15 -1.37
C TRP A 53 1.74 -15.34 -2.49
N VAL A 54 2.38 -14.24 -2.88
CA VAL A 54 3.45 -14.19 -3.88
C VAL A 54 4.67 -13.49 -3.30
N PRO A 55 5.89 -13.74 -3.79
CA PRO A 55 7.06 -12.95 -3.39
C PRO A 55 6.97 -11.55 -4.00
N ALA A 56 7.52 -10.54 -3.32
CA ALA A 56 7.57 -9.16 -3.79
C ALA A 56 8.23 -9.03 -5.17
N SER A 57 9.19 -9.92 -5.47
CA SER A 57 9.87 -9.93 -6.78
C SER A 57 8.97 -10.33 -7.96
N SER A 58 7.73 -10.79 -7.68
CA SER A 58 6.70 -11.02 -8.70
C SER A 58 6.08 -9.74 -9.24
N LEU A 59 6.27 -8.61 -8.53
CA LEU A 59 5.78 -7.29 -8.92
C LEU A 59 6.85 -6.42 -9.58
N GLY A 60 8.00 -7.02 -9.89
CA GLY A 60 9.15 -6.35 -10.48
C GLY A 60 10.41 -7.00 -9.95
N LYS A 61 11.34 -7.35 -10.85
CA LYS A 61 12.69 -7.74 -10.44
C LYS A 61 13.48 -6.46 -10.21
N PRO A 62 14.26 -6.37 -9.12
CA PRO A 62 15.05 -5.18 -8.86
C PRO A 62 16.09 -4.99 -9.97
N GLU A 63 16.21 -3.76 -10.44
CA GLU A 63 17.25 -3.29 -11.36
C GLU A 63 18.45 -2.73 -10.60
N ILE A 64 18.23 -2.24 -9.38
CA ILE A 64 19.27 -1.71 -8.49
C ILE A 64 19.44 -2.57 -7.23
N ASN A 65 20.67 -2.66 -6.72
CA ASN A 65 20.98 -3.49 -5.57
C ASN A 65 21.07 -2.67 -4.26
N LYS A 66 21.35 -3.33 -3.13
CA LYS A 66 21.44 -2.65 -1.81
C LYS A 66 22.47 -1.52 -1.76
N VAL A 67 23.56 -1.61 -2.52
CA VAL A 67 24.60 -0.58 -2.59
C VAL A 67 24.05 0.66 -3.27
N ASP A 68 23.41 0.49 -4.43
CA ASP A 68 22.79 1.58 -5.17
C ASP A 68 21.67 2.24 -4.34
N ILE A 69 20.81 1.42 -3.72
CA ILE A 69 19.77 1.89 -2.79
C ILE A 69 20.36 2.69 -1.61
N TYR A 70 21.57 2.37 -1.16
CA TYR A 70 22.23 3.11 -0.09
C TYR A 70 22.59 4.56 -0.47
N ASP A 71 22.78 4.83 -1.76
CA ASP A 71 23.08 6.18 -2.24
C ASP A 71 21.81 7.06 -2.30
N LEU A 72 20.63 6.45 -2.39
CA LEU A 72 19.33 7.14 -2.44
C LEU A 72 18.86 7.66 -1.07
N LYS A 73 19.43 7.19 0.04
CA LYS A 73 18.90 7.38 1.41
C LYS A 73 18.71 8.85 1.84
N ASN A 74 19.37 9.81 1.19
CA ASN A 74 19.32 11.23 1.55
C ASN A 74 18.68 12.12 0.48
N ASP A 75 18.23 11.56 -0.65
CA ASP A 75 17.59 12.31 -1.72
C ASP A 75 16.30 11.60 -2.14
N ILE A 76 15.19 12.06 -1.59
CA ILE A 76 13.88 11.43 -1.83
C ILE A 76 13.43 11.53 -3.29
N LYS A 77 13.83 12.58 -4.01
CA LYS A 77 13.49 12.76 -5.42
C LYS A 77 14.28 11.80 -6.30
N MET A 78 15.55 11.59 -5.95
CA MET A 78 16.35 10.55 -6.60
C MET A 78 15.82 9.16 -6.23
N ALA A 79 15.40 8.93 -4.98
CA ALA A 79 14.77 7.68 -4.58
C ALA A 79 13.52 7.36 -5.40
N GLN A 80 12.60 8.32 -5.57
CA GLN A 80 11.41 8.16 -6.43
C GLN A 80 11.78 7.90 -7.90
N LYS A 81 12.86 8.50 -8.39
CA LYS A 81 13.27 8.35 -9.78
C LYS A 81 13.89 6.99 -10.10
N GLU A 82 14.60 6.40 -9.14
CA GLU A 82 15.41 5.20 -9.34
C GLU A 82 14.74 3.92 -8.77
N ILE A 83 13.74 4.05 -7.90
CA ILE A 83 12.94 2.93 -7.41
C ILE A 83 11.67 2.89 -8.25
N ASP A 84 11.45 1.79 -8.98
CA ASP A 84 10.32 1.67 -9.91
C ASP A 84 9.46 0.42 -9.68
N ASN A 85 9.72 -0.30 -8.60
CA ASN A 85 8.99 -1.52 -8.27
C ASN A 85 8.86 -1.75 -6.76
N VAL A 86 7.85 -2.54 -6.41
CA VAL A 86 7.52 -2.89 -5.02
C VAL A 86 8.70 -3.57 -4.31
N TYR A 87 9.49 -4.42 -4.98
CA TYR A 87 10.61 -5.09 -4.31
C TYR A 87 11.64 -4.08 -3.81
N GLU A 88 12.02 -3.12 -4.65
CA GLU A 88 12.96 -2.06 -4.30
C GLU A 88 12.40 -1.07 -3.29
N ALA A 89 11.12 -0.69 -3.39
CA ALA A 89 10.49 0.17 -2.41
C ALA A 89 10.47 -0.47 -1.00
N LEU A 90 10.14 -1.77 -0.92
CA LEU A 90 10.18 -2.49 0.35
C LEU A 90 11.61 -2.70 0.86
N MET A 91 12.58 -2.91 -0.05
CA MET A 91 14.00 -2.96 0.28
C MET A 91 14.49 -1.62 0.86
N PHE A 92 14.09 -0.50 0.26
CA PHE A 92 14.41 0.85 0.71
C PHE A 92 13.87 1.11 2.13
N VAL A 93 12.61 0.75 2.38
CA VAL A 93 12.00 0.85 3.71
C VAL A 93 12.76 0.00 4.73
N ASN A 94 13.04 -1.26 4.43
CA ASN A 94 13.71 -2.15 5.38
C ASN A 94 15.11 -1.67 5.76
N LEU A 95 15.86 -1.11 4.81
CA LEU A 95 17.23 -0.68 5.07
C LEU A 95 17.32 0.59 5.93
N PHE A 96 16.36 1.50 5.79
CA PHE A 96 16.51 2.85 6.36
C PHE A 96 15.46 3.27 7.36
N PHE A 97 14.30 2.63 7.41
CA PHE A 97 13.15 3.18 8.12
C PHE A 97 12.67 2.30 9.28
N ASP A 98 12.36 2.93 10.41
CA ASP A 98 11.80 2.29 11.60
C ASP A 98 10.33 2.70 11.83
N SER A 99 9.56 1.86 12.50
CA SER A 99 8.16 2.19 12.79
C SER A 99 8.05 3.23 13.92
N SER A 100 7.11 4.16 13.77
CA SER A 100 6.65 5.07 14.82
C SER A 100 5.15 4.84 15.09
N SER A 101 4.60 5.53 16.09
CA SER A 101 3.19 5.39 16.46
C SER A 101 2.47 6.73 16.45
N GLY A 102 1.20 6.68 16.04
CA GLY A 102 0.25 7.76 16.25
C GLY A 102 0.20 8.74 15.09
N ASN A 103 -1.01 9.05 14.65
CA ASN A 103 -1.27 10.21 13.79
C ASN A 103 -1.36 11.46 14.66
N LEU A 104 -1.09 12.61 14.04
CA LEU A 104 -1.48 13.88 14.62
C LEU A 104 -3.02 13.92 14.70
N LYS A 105 -3.55 14.21 15.89
CA LYS A 105 -4.99 14.28 16.13
C LYS A 105 -5.40 15.71 16.45
N VAL A 106 -6.32 16.26 15.68
CA VAL A 106 -6.90 17.59 15.92
C VAL A 106 -8.40 17.43 16.14
N ARG A 107 -8.90 17.96 17.26
CA ARG A 107 -10.35 18.01 17.49
C ARG A 107 -10.92 19.33 17.02
N SER A 108 -12.08 19.24 16.40
CA SER A 108 -12.88 20.40 16.04
C SER A 108 -14.35 20.05 16.09
N LYS A 109 -15.11 20.84 16.84
CA LYS A 109 -16.50 20.51 17.16
C LYS A 109 -16.56 19.09 17.74
N ASN A 110 -17.38 18.23 17.13
CA ASN A 110 -17.57 16.82 17.52
C ASN A 110 -16.80 15.85 16.62
N ILE A 111 -15.74 16.30 15.95
CA ILE A 111 -14.94 15.49 15.03
C ILE A 111 -13.49 15.47 15.48
N GLU A 112 -12.93 14.27 15.59
CA GLU A 112 -11.49 14.04 15.73
C GLU A 112 -10.93 13.77 14.34
N TRP A 113 -10.09 14.67 13.86
CA TRP A 113 -9.34 14.54 12.61
C TRP A 113 -7.99 13.91 12.88
N GLU A 114 -7.66 12.90 12.09
CA GLU A 114 -6.32 12.31 12.07
C GLU A 114 -5.59 12.75 10.81
N PHE A 115 -4.37 13.27 10.98
CA PHE A 115 -3.47 13.68 9.90
C PHE A 115 -2.27 12.76 9.87
N SER A 116 -2.01 12.24 8.67
CA SER A 116 -0.83 11.44 8.37
C SER A 116 0.45 12.27 8.50
N GLU A 117 1.55 11.62 8.86
CA GLU A 117 2.86 12.26 8.77
C GLU A 117 3.18 12.58 7.31
N PRO A 118 3.66 13.80 6.99
CA PRO A 118 4.07 14.15 5.65
C PRO A 118 5.33 13.37 5.29
N ILE A 119 5.47 13.06 4.00
CA ILE A 119 6.55 12.19 3.51
C ILE A 119 7.91 12.79 3.84
N GLU A 120 8.08 14.10 3.72
CA GLU A 120 9.33 14.79 4.00
C GLU A 120 9.76 14.55 5.45
N LEU A 121 8.81 14.55 6.38
CA LEU A 121 9.10 14.28 7.79
C LEU A 121 9.49 12.82 8.01
N VAL A 122 8.76 11.88 7.41
CA VAL A 122 9.10 10.43 7.49
C VAL A 122 10.49 10.19 6.92
N PHE A 123 10.81 10.83 5.80
CA PHE A 123 12.10 10.73 5.14
C PHE A 123 13.23 11.39 5.94
N GLU A 124 12.99 12.53 6.58
CA GLU A 124 13.99 13.22 7.40
C GLU A 124 14.29 12.43 8.68
N THR A 125 13.24 12.00 9.40
CA THR A 125 13.39 11.32 10.70
C THR A 125 13.72 9.84 10.56
N LYS A 126 13.53 9.27 9.36
CA LYS A 126 13.64 7.83 9.09
C LYS A 126 12.72 6.98 9.97
N THR A 127 11.63 7.59 10.43
CA THR A 127 10.61 6.94 11.25
C THR A 127 9.23 7.34 10.77
N GLY A 128 8.28 6.40 10.82
CA GLY A 128 6.94 6.64 10.31
C GLY A 128 5.92 5.64 10.83
N ASN A 129 4.69 6.10 11.01
CA ASN A 129 3.56 5.23 11.34
C ASN A 129 2.99 4.57 10.06
N CYS A 130 1.88 3.81 10.17
CA CYS A 130 1.29 3.12 9.00
C CYS A 130 0.90 4.08 7.89
N ALA A 131 0.38 5.25 8.25
CA ALA A 131 -0.02 6.28 7.30
C ALA A 131 1.19 6.90 6.60
N GLY A 132 2.18 7.38 7.36
CA GLY A 132 3.38 8.03 6.84
C GLY A 132 4.25 7.11 5.99
N MET A 133 4.44 5.85 6.42
CA MET A 133 5.22 4.88 5.64
C MET A 133 4.51 4.46 4.35
N SER A 134 3.20 4.21 4.41
CA SER A 134 2.45 3.83 3.21
C SER A 134 2.42 4.97 2.20
N ASN A 135 2.33 6.22 2.68
CA ASN A 135 2.45 7.43 1.86
C ASN A 135 3.80 7.54 1.17
N LEU A 136 4.90 7.29 1.90
CA LEU A 136 6.24 7.27 1.30
C LEU A 136 6.32 6.23 0.18
N VAL A 137 5.79 5.02 0.39
CA VAL A 137 5.83 3.97 -0.64
C VAL A 137 4.91 4.28 -1.82
N ASP A 138 3.75 4.89 -1.60
CA ASP A 138 2.87 5.36 -2.69
C ASP A 138 3.59 6.42 -3.55
N TYR A 139 4.31 7.34 -2.92
CA TYR A 139 5.13 8.34 -3.61
C TYR A 139 6.27 7.71 -4.42
N LEU A 140 6.96 6.72 -3.86
CA LEU A 140 8.06 6.02 -4.54
C LEU A 140 7.58 5.24 -5.77
N LEU A 141 6.33 4.76 -5.79
CA LEU A 141 5.78 3.91 -6.85
C LEU A 141 4.84 4.67 -7.82
N GLU A 142 4.80 6.00 -7.72
CA GLU A 142 3.84 6.82 -8.45
C GLU A 142 4.04 6.69 -9.97
N GLY A 143 3.07 6.07 -10.64
CA GLY A 143 3.07 5.86 -12.09
C GLY A 143 3.72 4.56 -12.59
N ASP A 144 4.24 3.70 -11.71
CA ASP A 144 4.93 2.47 -12.12
C ASP A 144 3.99 1.26 -12.35
N TYR A 145 2.74 1.39 -11.89
CA TYR A 145 1.73 0.33 -11.97
C TYR A 145 0.46 0.80 -12.70
N GLU A 146 -0.41 -0.14 -13.08
CA GLU A 146 -1.70 0.21 -13.72
C GLU A 146 -2.58 1.05 -12.79
N GLU A 147 -2.44 0.80 -11.49
CA GLU A 147 -3.08 1.51 -10.39
C GLU A 147 -2.24 1.27 -9.13
N GLU A 148 -1.92 2.32 -8.41
CA GLU A 148 -1.21 2.31 -7.13
C GLU A 148 -1.98 3.17 -6.13
N GLY A 149 -1.85 2.83 -4.85
CA GLY A 149 -2.51 3.60 -3.80
C GLY A 149 -2.43 2.95 -2.43
N LEU A 150 -3.33 3.43 -1.58
CA LEU A 150 -3.44 3.03 -0.19
C LEU A 150 -4.78 2.34 0.05
N MET A 151 -4.78 1.32 0.90
CA MET A 151 -6.00 0.76 1.45
C MET A 151 -6.10 1.10 2.94
N TRP A 152 -7.03 1.98 3.28
CA TRP A 152 -7.38 2.28 4.66
C TRP A 152 -8.49 1.38 5.16
N ARG A 153 -8.33 0.90 6.39
CA ARG A 153 -9.34 0.13 7.13
C ARG A 153 -9.57 0.73 8.50
N HIS A 154 -10.83 0.82 8.94
CA HIS A 154 -11.17 1.28 10.29
C HIS A 154 -11.94 0.23 11.08
N MET A 155 -11.49 -0.05 12.30
CA MET A 155 -12.12 -1.03 13.21
C MET A 155 -13.52 -0.58 13.63
N ASN A 156 -14.42 -1.52 13.90
CA ASN A 156 -15.74 -1.23 14.43
C ASN A 156 -15.61 -0.39 15.71
N LYS A 157 -16.44 0.64 15.83
CA LYS A 157 -16.47 1.57 16.99
C LYS A 157 -16.62 0.87 18.35
N ASN A 158 -17.20 -0.33 18.36
CA ASN A 158 -17.40 -1.14 19.57
C ASN A 158 -16.18 -2.02 19.92
N ALA A 159 -15.14 -2.03 19.09
CA ALA A 159 -13.92 -2.77 19.36
C ALA A 159 -13.15 -2.14 20.54
N LYS A 160 -12.54 -2.99 21.39
CA LYS A 160 -11.75 -2.57 22.56
C LYS A 160 -10.57 -1.67 22.20
N ARG A 161 -10.05 -1.81 20.97
CA ARG A 161 -9.09 -0.88 20.36
C ARG A 161 -9.81 -0.20 19.21
N ASN A 162 -9.90 1.12 19.30
CA ASN A 162 -10.53 1.96 18.30
C ASN A 162 -9.44 2.63 17.48
N GLY A 163 -9.42 2.41 16.17
CA GLY A 163 -8.36 2.90 15.29
C GLY A 163 -8.49 2.36 13.87
N GLY A 164 -7.63 2.85 12.99
CA GLY A 164 -7.49 2.35 11.63
C GLY A 164 -6.10 1.78 11.35
N HIS A 165 -5.95 1.17 10.19
CA HIS A 165 -4.68 0.75 9.64
C HIS A 165 -4.63 1.05 8.15
N ILE A 166 -3.43 1.27 7.64
CA ILE A 166 -3.20 1.65 6.25
C ILE A 166 -2.07 0.78 5.72
N ILE A 167 -2.31 0.27 4.53
CA ILE A 167 -1.38 -0.53 3.76
C ILE A 167 -1.35 -0.01 2.33
N ASN A 168 -0.42 -0.49 1.53
CA ASN A 168 -0.36 -0.18 0.10
C ASN A 168 -1.07 -1.25 -0.73
N TYR A 169 -1.47 -0.85 -1.93
CA TYR A 169 -1.81 -1.78 -2.99
C TYR A 169 -1.24 -1.31 -4.32
N VAL A 170 -1.01 -2.27 -5.21
CA VAL A 170 -0.75 -2.01 -6.64
C VAL A 170 -1.61 -2.93 -7.49
N LYS A 171 -1.84 -2.52 -8.74
CA LYS A 171 -2.48 -3.30 -9.77
C LYS A 171 -1.49 -3.53 -10.90
N HIS A 172 -1.22 -4.80 -11.18
CA HIS A 172 -0.27 -5.22 -12.19
C HIS A 172 -0.84 -6.39 -12.99
N ASN A 173 -0.77 -6.31 -14.32
CA ASN A 173 -1.35 -7.29 -15.24
C ASN A 173 -2.81 -7.63 -14.92
N GLY A 174 -3.62 -6.60 -14.64
CA GLY A 174 -5.04 -6.73 -14.33
C GLY A 174 -5.37 -7.30 -12.94
N ARG A 175 -4.38 -7.58 -12.08
CA ARG A 175 -4.57 -8.17 -10.75
C ARG A 175 -4.15 -7.19 -9.65
N TYR A 176 -4.84 -7.23 -8.51
CA TYR A 176 -4.51 -6.41 -7.34
C TYR A 176 -3.62 -7.17 -6.37
N TYR A 177 -2.69 -6.43 -5.78
CA TYR A 177 -1.73 -6.91 -4.80
C TYR A 177 -1.72 -5.95 -3.61
N PHE A 178 -1.85 -6.49 -2.41
CA PHE A 178 -1.90 -5.74 -1.15
C PHE A 178 -0.69 -6.10 -0.29
N PHE A 179 -0.10 -5.13 0.40
CA PHE A 179 1.08 -5.37 1.24
C PHE A 179 1.23 -4.31 2.34
N ASP A 180 1.61 -4.74 3.54
CA ASP A 180 1.81 -3.87 4.70
C ASP A 180 3.28 -3.48 4.84
N VAL A 181 3.58 -2.21 4.58
CA VAL A 181 4.93 -1.65 4.67
C VAL A 181 5.47 -1.64 6.10
N LEU A 182 4.61 -1.55 7.13
CA LEU A 182 5.08 -1.61 8.51
C LEU A 182 5.66 -2.97 8.87
N SER A 183 5.24 -4.04 8.18
CA SER A 183 5.76 -5.38 8.45
C SER A 183 7.22 -5.57 8.01
N VAL A 184 7.75 -4.63 7.21
CA VAL A 184 9.07 -4.71 6.59
C VAL A 184 10.03 -3.63 7.07
N THR A 185 9.66 -2.82 8.07
CA THR A 185 10.58 -1.83 8.64
C THR A 185 11.82 -2.49 9.25
N LYS A 186 12.89 -1.72 9.39
CA LYS A 186 14.21 -2.20 9.82
C LYS A 186 14.21 -2.98 11.14
N SER A 187 13.42 -2.53 12.12
CA SER A 187 13.28 -3.16 13.44
C SER A 187 12.15 -4.17 13.55
N ASN A 188 11.33 -4.36 12.52
CA ASN A 188 10.21 -5.30 12.56
C ASN A 188 10.64 -6.67 12.07
N ASP A 189 10.37 -7.71 12.88
CA ASP A 189 10.69 -9.09 12.57
C ASP A 189 9.48 -9.91 12.08
N SER A 190 8.41 -9.23 11.68
CA SER A 190 7.17 -9.89 11.29
C SER A 190 7.27 -10.49 9.89
N TYR A 191 7.70 -9.76 8.84
CA TYR A 191 7.56 -10.23 7.45
C TYR A 191 8.02 -11.68 7.20
N PRO A 192 7.22 -12.56 6.57
CA PRO A 192 7.60 -13.97 6.39
C PRO A 192 8.75 -14.14 5.40
N VAL A 193 9.58 -15.18 5.59
CA VAL A 193 10.60 -15.56 4.59
C VAL A 193 9.91 -15.94 3.28
N GLU A 194 10.31 -15.31 2.18
CA GLU A 194 9.85 -15.62 0.83
C GLU A 194 10.45 -16.94 0.31
N ASN A 195 9.99 -18.05 0.87
CA ASN A 195 10.43 -19.41 0.50
C ASN A 195 9.27 -20.33 0.08
N GLY A 196 8.06 -19.79 -0.06
CA GLY A 196 6.86 -20.56 -0.42
C GLY A 196 6.32 -21.48 0.69
N SER A 197 6.78 -21.32 1.94
CA SER A 197 6.33 -22.16 3.06
C SER A 197 5.17 -21.52 3.82
N MET A 198 3.97 -22.13 3.74
CA MET A 198 2.81 -21.72 4.54
C MET A 198 3.05 -21.73 6.06
N ARG A 199 4.05 -22.49 6.53
CA ARG A 199 4.45 -22.48 7.95
C ARG A 199 5.00 -21.13 8.39
N GLU A 200 5.71 -20.43 7.51
CA GLU A 200 6.25 -19.11 7.83
C GLU A 200 5.13 -18.07 7.81
N GLN A 201 4.18 -18.15 6.86
CA GLN A 201 3.00 -17.27 6.83
C GLN A 201 2.17 -17.38 8.12
N GLY A 202 1.91 -18.59 8.61
CA GLY A 202 1.11 -18.80 9.83
C GLY A 202 1.77 -18.32 11.12
N ARG A 203 3.04 -17.92 11.09
CA ARG A 203 3.75 -17.30 12.24
C ARG A 203 3.59 -15.81 12.29
N VAL A 204 3.20 -15.19 11.18
CA VAL A 204 3.14 -13.75 11.07
C VAL A 204 1.72 -13.28 11.26
N ASP A 205 1.29 -13.36 12.50
CA ASP A 205 0.11 -12.65 12.96
C ASP A 205 0.36 -11.17 12.62
N TRP A 206 -0.43 -10.60 11.70
CA TRP A 206 -0.47 -9.16 11.34
C TRP A 206 0.57 -8.60 10.37
N ALA A 207 1.43 -9.39 9.72
CA ALA A 207 2.04 -8.92 8.48
C ALA A 207 1.13 -9.28 7.32
N ASP A 208 0.74 -8.29 6.53
CA ASP A 208 0.18 -8.55 5.22
C ASP A 208 1.38 -8.66 4.24
N PRO A 209 1.92 -9.86 3.93
CA PRO A 209 2.92 -10.00 2.87
C PRO A 209 2.31 -9.60 1.52
N VAL A 210 3.04 -9.72 0.41
CA VAL A 210 2.46 -9.42 -0.90
C VAL A 210 1.37 -10.44 -1.22
N ILE A 211 0.12 -10.00 -1.07
CA ILE A 211 -1.08 -10.81 -1.24
C ILE A 211 -1.77 -10.40 -2.52
N MET A 212 -1.81 -11.31 -3.49
CA MET A 212 -2.63 -11.19 -4.69
C MET A 212 -4.07 -11.58 -4.36
N ALA A 213 -5.00 -10.67 -4.58
CA ALA A 213 -6.42 -10.88 -4.27
C ALA A 213 -7.30 -9.89 -5.02
N LYS A 214 -8.59 -10.18 -5.18
CA LYS A 214 -9.55 -9.10 -5.49
C LYS A 214 -9.73 -8.21 -4.25
N PRO A 215 -9.98 -6.90 -4.41
CA PRO A 215 -10.28 -6.02 -3.28
C PRO A 215 -11.35 -6.60 -2.34
N GLU A 216 -12.45 -7.13 -2.88
CA GLU A 216 -13.55 -7.72 -2.13
C GLU A 216 -13.15 -8.96 -1.32
N GLU A 217 -12.24 -9.77 -1.85
CA GLU A 217 -11.74 -10.99 -1.18
C GLU A 217 -10.78 -10.62 -0.04
N TYR A 218 -9.89 -9.67 -0.30
CA TYR A 218 -8.95 -9.14 0.68
C TYR A 218 -9.65 -8.46 1.86
N MET A 219 -10.67 -7.63 1.58
CA MET A 219 -11.48 -6.99 2.62
C MET A 219 -12.23 -8.01 3.49
N LYS A 220 -12.82 -9.06 2.88
CA LYS A 220 -13.47 -10.14 3.63
C LYS A 220 -12.48 -10.86 4.56
N PHE A 221 -11.26 -11.09 4.08
CA PHE A 221 -10.21 -11.72 4.88
C PHE A 221 -9.93 -10.88 6.12
N ILE A 222 -9.65 -9.59 5.96
CA ILE A 222 -9.31 -8.73 7.08
C ILE A 222 -10.50 -8.55 8.05
N ASN A 223 -11.72 -8.41 7.53
CA ASN A 223 -12.92 -8.32 8.37
C ASN A 223 -13.22 -9.60 9.17
N SER A 224 -12.77 -10.75 8.68
CA SER A 224 -12.90 -12.01 9.42
C SER A 224 -12.01 -12.01 10.67
N ALA A 225 -10.85 -11.36 10.61
CA ALA A 225 -9.84 -11.35 11.68
C ALA A 225 -10.16 -10.35 12.80
N ALA A 226 -10.69 -9.18 12.47
CA ALA A 226 -11.21 -8.23 13.44
C ALA A 226 -12.43 -7.52 12.86
N ASP A 227 -13.44 -7.21 13.67
CA ASP A 227 -14.67 -6.56 13.20
C ASP A 227 -14.32 -5.16 12.65
N PHE A 228 -14.06 -5.02 11.35
CA PHE A 228 -13.81 -3.74 10.68
C PHE A 228 -15.12 -3.23 10.07
N SER A 229 -15.29 -1.91 10.02
CA SER A 229 -16.57 -1.29 9.61
C SER A 229 -16.47 -0.47 8.32
N LEU A 230 -15.27 -0.07 7.92
CA LEU A 230 -15.06 0.79 6.76
C LEU A 230 -13.73 0.48 6.10
N PHE A 231 -13.76 0.40 4.77
CA PHE A 231 -12.58 0.19 3.92
C PHE A 231 -12.60 1.22 2.79
N ALA A 232 -11.45 1.81 2.49
CA ALA A 232 -11.30 2.73 1.36
C ALA A 232 -9.99 2.45 0.65
N MET A 233 -10.06 2.25 -0.67
CA MET A 233 -8.89 2.33 -1.54
C MET A 233 -8.80 3.78 -2.03
N ILE A 234 -7.72 4.46 -1.71
CA ILE A 234 -7.50 5.88 -1.97
C ILE A 234 -6.18 6.06 -2.74
N LYS A 235 -6.07 7.15 -3.50
CA LYS A 235 -4.83 7.58 -4.17
C LYS A 235 -4.37 8.89 -3.55
N ASN A 236 -3.06 9.05 -3.38
CA ASN A 236 -2.39 10.32 -3.07
C ASN A 236 -2.48 10.83 -1.61
N ILE A 237 -1.56 11.75 -1.33
CA ILE A 237 -0.87 12.02 -0.07
C ILE A 237 -1.30 13.36 0.51
N ASP A 238 -2.49 13.38 1.09
CA ASP A 238 -2.86 14.28 2.20
C ASP A 238 -4.27 13.92 2.71
N TYR A 239 -4.52 12.63 2.93
CA TYR A 239 -5.80 12.25 3.54
C TYR A 239 -5.75 12.61 5.03
N SER A 240 -6.68 13.47 5.41
CA SER A 240 -7.17 13.52 6.77
C SER A 240 -8.38 12.62 6.86
N ILE A 241 -8.59 11.95 8.00
CA ILE A 241 -9.84 11.23 8.24
C ILE A 241 -10.44 11.78 9.50
N GLY A 242 -11.63 12.35 9.35
CA GLY A 242 -12.42 12.81 10.47
C GLY A 242 -13.30 11.69 10.99
N LYS A 243 -13.48 11.66 12.29
CA LYS A 243 -14.37 10.72 12.96
C LYS A 243 -15.26 11.44 13.98
N GLY A 244 -16.57 11.23 13.87
CA GLY A 244 -17.56 11.69 14.83
C GLY A 244 -18.24 10.53 15.57
N ALA A 245 -19.32 10.83 16.28
CA ALA A 245 -20.04 9.85 17.11
C ALA A 245 -20.56 8.63 16.33
N ASP A 246 -21.03 8.86 15.10
CA ASP A 246 -21.68 7.86 14.25
C ASP A 246 -21.24 7.92 12.78
N LYS A 247 -20.32 8.82 12.42
CA LYS A 247 -19.92 9.09 11.03
C LYS A 247 -18.41 9.13 10.86
N PHE A 248 -17.96 8.73 9.67
CA PHE A 248 -16.63 9.02 9.16
C PHE A 248 -16.72 10.16 8.17
N TYR A 249 -15.64 10.93 8.11
CA TYR A 249 -15.54 12.15 7.33
C TYR A 249 -14.28 12.07 6.50
N LEU A 250 -14.42 12.32 5.20
CA LEU A 250 -13.32 12.36 4.26
C LEU A 250 -13.19 13.78 3.71
N PRO A 251 -11.97 14.28 3.47
CA PRO A 251 -11.77 15.57 2.86
C PRO A 251 -12.28 15.57 1.42
N HIS A 252 -12.92 16.66 1.03
CA HIS A 252 -13.58 16.81 -0.28
C HIS A 252 -12.61 16.73 -1.47
N HIS A 253 -11.29 16.90 -1.30
CA HIS A 253 -10.37 16.67 -2.43
C HIS A 253 -10.32 15.18 -2.86
N LEU A 254 -10.86 14.28 -2.03
CA LEU A 254 -11.13 12.88 -2.38
C LEU A 254 -12.48 12.71 -3.09
N ASP A 255 -13.29 13.77 -3.25
CA ASP A 255 -14.49 13.74 -4.07
C ASP A 255 -14.07 13.87 -5.55
N ASN A 256 -14.35 12.82 -6.33
CA ASN A 256 -13.84 12.57 -7.70
C ASN A 256 -12.39 12.10 -7.81
N SER A 257 -11.70 11.78 -6.71
CA SER A 257 -10.56 10.89 -6.84
C SER A 257 -11.08 9.51 -7.24
N ASN A 258 -10.24 8.66 -7.85
CA ASN A 258 -10.59 7.26 -8.13
C ASN A 258 -10.77 6.41 -6.85
N THR A 259 -11.17 7.04 -5.73
CA THR A 259 -11.38 6.44 -4.43
C THR A 259 -12.53 5.44 -4.49
N LYS A 260 -12.26 4.21 -4.07
CA LYS A 260 -13.25 3.12 -3.97
C LYS A 260 -13.52 2.86 -2.50
N ILE A 261 -14.75 3.13 -2.06
CA ILE A 261 -15.15 2.90 -0.67
C ILE A 261 -16.09 1.72 -0.57
N TYR A 262 -15.82 0.89 0.43
CA TYR A 262 -16.57 -0.30 0.75
C TYR A 262 -16.97 -0.25 2.20
N VAL A 263 -18.25 -0.51 2.45
CA VAL A 263 -18.81 -0.54 3.80
C VAL A 263 -19.32 -1.94 4.05
N THR A 264 -18.99 -2.49 5.22
CA THR A 264 -19.55 -3.76 5.67
C THR A 264 -20.55 -3.47 6.78
N LYS A 265 -21.81 -3.89 6.60
CA LYS A 265 -22.76 -3.90 7.73
C LYS A 265 -22.37 -5.03 8.68
N THR A 266 -22.95 -5.05 9.87
CA THR A 266 -22.71 -5.98 11.01
C THR A 266 -22.62 -7.49 10.71
N ASN A 267 -22.87 -7.93 9.48
CA ASN A 267 -22.52 -9.26 8.98
C ASN A 267 -21.26 -9.18 8.09
N LYS A 268 -20.17 -9.82 8.54
CA LYS A 268 -18.80 -9.74 7.98
C LYS A 268 -18.67 -10.04 6.48
N TRP A 269 -19.70 -10.60 5.88
CA TRP A 269 -19.73 -11.11 4.51
C TRP A 269 -20.51 -10.24 3.51
N ASP A 270 -21.32 -9.27 4.00
CA ASP A 270 -22.10 -8.35 3.15
C ASP A 270 -21.30 -7.06 2.92
N ILE A 271 -20.34 -7.11 1.99
CA ILE A 271 -19.57 -5.94 1.54
C ILE A 271 -20.33 -5.27 0.40
N LYS A 272 -20.71 -4.00 0.61
CA LYS A 272 -21.32 -3.18 -0.43
C LYS A 272 -20.36 -2.07 -0.81
N LYS A 273 -20.12 -1.92 -2.12
CA LYS A 273 -19.52 -0.69 -2.64
C LYS A 273 -20.47 0.46 -2.30
N ALA A 274 -19.98 1.45 -1.58
CA ALA A 274 -20.78 2.61 -1.25
C ALA A 274 -20.80 3.56 -2.45
N GLU A 275 -21.99 3.99 -2.87
CA GLU A 275 -22.12 5.18 -3.70
C GLU A 275 -21.99 6.40 -2.79
N ILE A 276 -21.00 7.24 -3.08
CA ILE A 276 -20.72 8.42 -2.27
C ILE A 276 -21.35 9.61 -2.98
N ASN A 277 -22.42 10.15 -2.38
CA ASN A 277 -22.94 11.46 -2.70
C ASN A 277 -22.67 12.37 -1.50
N LEU A 278 -21.48 12.96 -1.47
CA LEU A 278 -21.15 13.98 -0.47
C LEU A 278 -21.43 15.37 -1.07
N PRO A 279 -22.15 16.26 -0.37
CA PRO A 279 -22.33 17.63 -0.84
C PRO A 279 -20.97 18.35 -0.89
N VAL A 280 -20.78 19.26 -1.85
CA VAL A 280 -19.52 20.01 -2.04
C VAL A 280 -19.41 21.17 -1.03
N PRO A 281 -18.40 21.25 -0.15
CA PRO A 281 -18.10 22.48 0.57
C PRO A 281 -17.36 23.44 -0.35
N GLN A 282 -17.89 24.67 -0.45
CA GLN A 282 -17.17 25.76 -1.10
C GLN A 282 -15.98 26.19 -0.20
N GLU A 283 -14.78 26.08 -0.78
CA GLU A 283 -13.49 26.66 -0.39
C GLU A 283 -12.51 25.77 0.40
N TYR A 284 -11.41 25.40 -0.26
CA TYR A 284 -10.16 24.89 0.31
C TYR A 284 -9.00 25.79 -0.14
N LYS A 285 -8.64 26.77 0.67
CA LYS A 285 -7.37 27.52 0.61
C LYS A 285 -6.97 27.83 2.06
N GLY A 286 -5.77 27.40 2.48
CA GLY A 286 -5.17 27.82 3.75
C GLY A 286 -5.06 26.76 4.84
N TYR A 287 -4.68 25.53 4.52
CA TYR A 287 -4.19 24.61 5.56
C TYR A 287 -2.75 24.94 5.91
N ASN A 288 -2.46 24.95 7.20
CA ASN A 288 -1.13 25.21 7.76
C ASN A 288 -0.21 23.99 7.54
N GLN A 289 1.11 24.17 7.65
CA GLN A 289 2.07 23.06 7.54
C GLN A 289 1.95 22.08 8.73
N TYR A 290 2.29 20.80 8.55
CA TYR A 290 2.24 19.75 9.60
C TYR A 290 2.95 20.16 10.92
N SER A 291 4.03 20.93 10.80
CA SER A 291 4.79 21.52 11.92
C SER A 291 3.98 22.51 12.76
N GLU A 292 3.02 23.22 12.16
CA GLU A 292 2.18 24.22 12.83
C GLU A 292 1.01 23.60 13.62
N TYR A 293 0.87 22.27 13.58
CA TYR A 293 -0.09 21.54 14.41
C TYR A 293 0.56 20.73 15.52
N LYS A 294 1.91 20.69 15.58
CA LYS A 294 2.63 20.09 16.72
C LYS A 294 2.51 20.94 17.99
N ASP A 295 2.25 22.24 17.84
CA ASP A 295 1.98 23.16 18.94
C ASP A 295 0.47 23.50 19.03
N GLU A 296 -0.11 23.04 20.14
CA GLU A 296 -1.33 23.53 20.79
C GLU A 296 -2.75 23.12 20.32
N SER A 297 -3.53 22.84 21.38
CA SER A 297 -4.98 22.64 21.49
C SER A 297 -5.81 23.82 20.97
N SER A 298 -5.83 24.05 19.67
CA SER A 298 -6.63 25.11 19.06
C SER A 298 -7.91 24.54 18.43
N ASP A 299 -9.05 24.98 18.95
CA ASP A 299 -10.38 24.87 18.31
C ASP A 299 -10.30 25.54 16.92
N LYS A 300 -9.96 24.76 15.89
CA LYS A 300 -9.94 25.22 14.50
C LYS A 300 -11.16 24.67 13.77
N ASP A 301 -11.96 25.52 13.14
CA ASP A 301 -13.16 25.14 12.40
C ASP A 301 -12.81 24.33 11.13
N PHE A 302 -13.08 23.02 11.12
CA PHE A 302 -13.02 22.23 9.88
C PHE A 302 -14.39 22.25 9.19
N LYS A 303 -14.41 22.47 7.87
CA LYS A 303 -15.60 22.29 7.02
C LYS A 303 -15.63 20.83 6.52
N ILE A 304 -16.78 20.18 6.62
CA ILE A 304 -16.92 18.72 6.72
C ILE A 304 -17.99 18.18 5.76
N ASN A 305 -17.73 17.01 5.16
CA ASN A 305 -18.70 16.19 4.42
C ASN A 305 -19.11 14.93 5.19
N THR A 306 -20.39 14.79 5.51
CA THR A 306 -20.95 13.68 6.32
C THR A 306 -21.24 12.44 5.46
N LEU A 307 -20.66 11.28 5.81
CA LEU A 307 -21.20 9.97 5.41
C LEU A 307 -22.28 9.55 6.41
N ASP A 308 -23.54 9.47 5.98
CA ASP A 308 -24.63 8.93 6.80
C ASP A 308 -24.66 7.40 6.71
N PHE A 309 -24.73 6.72 7.86
CA PHE A 309 -24.77 5.26 8.01
C PHE A 309 -26.19 4.71 8.22
#